data_AF-A0A7Y5QPD5-F1
#
_entry.id   AF-A0A7Y5QPD5-F1
#
_cell.length_a   1.000
_cell.length_b   1.000
_cell.length_c   1.000
_cell.angle_alpha   90.00
_cell.angle_beta   90.00
_cell.angle_gamma   90.00
#
_symmetry.space_group_name_H-M   'P 1'
#
loop_
_entity.id
_entity.type
_entity.pdbx_description
1 polymer ?
#
loop_
_entity_poly.entity_id
_entity_poly.type
_entity_poly.pdbx_seq_one_letter_code
_entity_poly.pdbx_strand_id
1 'polypeptide(L)'
;MPVTVGKLIERLKGPLQLEQLGGTHGHEREIENPDVSSPGLALAGYVGRFTAQRVQVLGETEITYLSTLSEAERGRILAQFFSFPIPCLFITKGLEAVTPLLDLAAAARVPVLRSPLKTAEVYRRIKPVMEELFAPSSTMHGSLADVFGVGLLFTGASGIGKSECVLDLVERGHRLVADDLVICFRRGNDLLIGRGHELQRHFMEIRGVGLIDVRSIFGIRAVRQQKRIEVVVQLEEWSERAPVERTGLDPQITTILGVELPKITVYLNPGKNITVISEVIAMNHLLRYYGENPAEAFNQRLMGRMRDATRDARQYLVQDDE
;
A
#
# COMPACT_ATOMS: atom_id res chain seq x y z
N MET A 1 -15.07 -0.94 -6.36
CA MET A 1 -15.42 -0.42 -7.70
C MET A 1 -14.57 -1.16 -8.72
N PRO A 2 -15.14 -1.55 -9.88
CA PRO A 2 -14.38 -2.20 -10.94
C PRO A 2 -13.28 -1.28 -11.48
N VAL A 3 -12.16 -1.87 -11.90
CA VAL A 3 -11.06 -1.14 -12.54
C VAL A 3 -11.39 -1.01 -14.02
N THR A 4 -11.58 0.21 -14.52
CA THR A 4 -11.90 0.46 -15.93
C THR A 4 -10.69 0.89 -16.74
N VAL A 5 -10.75 0.70 -18.06
CA VAL A 5 -9.71 1.17 -18.98
C VAL A 5 -9.55 2.70 -18.91
N GLY A 6 -10.64 3.46 -18.78
CA GLY A 6 -10.59 4.91 -18.62
C GLY A 6 -9.76 5.34 -17.41
N LYS A 7 -9.97 4.69 -16.26
CA LYS A 7 -9.18 4.93 -15.04
C LYS A 7 -7.71 4.58 -15.21
N LEU A 8 -7.42 3.48 -15.93
CA LEU A 8 -6.05 3.10 -16.27
C LEU A 8 -5.37 4.15 -17.15
N ILE A 9 -6.06 4.63 -18.19
CA ILE A 9 -5.56 5.67 -19.10
C ILE A 9 -5.27 6.96 -18.31
N GLU A 10 -6.18 7.40 -17.46
CA GLU A 10 -5.99 8.60 -16.64
C GLU A 10 -4.70 8.54 -15.80
N ARG A 11 -4.46 7.39 -15.17
CA ARG A 11 -3.26 7.16 -14.34
C ARG A 11 -1.98 7.05 -15.15
N LEU A 12 -2.04 6.54 -16.38
CA LEU A 12 -0.86 6.22 -17.18
C LEU A 12 -0.57 7.19 -18.32
N LYS A 13 -1.48 8.13 -18.64
CA LYS A 13 -1.34 9.06 -19.78
C LYS A 13 -0.02 9.82 -19.75
N GLY A 14 0.30 10.46 -18.63
CA GLY A 14 1.58 11.14 -18.44
C GLY A 14 2.76 10.17 -18.34
N PRO A 15 2.75 9.21 -17.40
CA PRO A 15 3.86 8.28 -17.20
C PRO A 15 4.24 7.46 -18.43
N LEU A 16 3.31 7.10 -19.29
CA LEU A 16 3.57 6.31 -20.50
C LEU A 16 3.57 7.15 -21.79
N GLN A 17 3.31 8.47 -21.70
CA GLN A 17 3.12 9.34 -22.87
C GLN A 17 2.09 8.75 -23.84
N LEU A 18 0.92 8.38 -23.30
CA LEU A 18 -0.09 7.65 -24.07
C LEU A 18 -0.79 8.57 -25.06
N GLU A 19 -0.90 8.06 -26.27
CA GLU A 19 -1.74 8.57 -27.33
C GLU A 19 -2.81 7.53 -27.65
N GLN A 20 -4.06 7.95 -27.81
CA GLN A 20 -5.11 7.04 -28.24
C GLN A 20 -5.12 6.97 -29.77
N LEU A 21 -5.10 5.76 -30.31
CA LEU A 21 -5.20 5.51 -31.75
C LEU A 21 -6.63 5.15 -32.13
N GLY A 22 -7.10 5.68 -33.27
CA GLY A 22 -8.47 5.47 -33.74
C GLY A 22 -9.49 6.29 -32.93
N GLY A 23 -10.63 5.67 -32.59
CA GLY A 23 -11.73 6.35 -31.86
C GLY A 23 -11.66 6.23 -30.32
N THR A 24 -12.49 7.01 -29.63
CA THR A 24 -12.54 7.13 -28.15
C THR A 24 -13.41 6.07 -27.44
N HIS A 25 -13.61 4.91 -28.06
CA HIS A 25 -14.52 3.86 -27.57
C HIS A 25 -13.86 2.97 -26.49
N GLY A 26 -14.67 2.32 -25.66
CA GLY A 26 -14.24 1.20 -24.83
C GLY A 26 -13.49 1.58 -23.55
N HIS A 27 -13.52 2.85 -23.13
CA HIS A 27 -12.97 3.31 -21.85
C HIS A 27 -13.77 2.76 -20.66
N GLU A 28 -15.04 2.42 -20.88
CA GLU A 28 -15.95 1.78 -19.94
C GLU A 28 -15.62 0.30 -19.67
N ARG A 29 -14.77 -0.32 -20.49
CA ARG A 29 -14.43 -1.74 -20.35
C ARG A 29 -13.74 -2.00 -19.02
N GLU A 30 -14.15 -3.08 -18.37
CA GLU A 30 -13.55 -3.52 -17.12
C GLU A 30 -12.27 -4.31 -17.38
N ILE A 31 -11.32 -4.14 -16.48
CA ILE A 31 -10.09 -4.92 -16.40
C ILE A 31 -10.29 -5.87 -15.22
N GLU A 32 -10.28 -7.17 -15.49
CA GLU A 32 -10.47 -8.21 -14.47
C GLU A 32 -9.15 -8.75 -13.94
N ASN A 33 -8.07 -8.58 -14.70
CA ASN A 33 -6.77 -9.17 -14.39
C ASN A 33 -5.69 -8.09 -14.21
N PRO A 34 -4.92 -8.11 -13.11
CA PRO A 34 -3.86 -7.14 -12.86
C PRO A 34 -2.63 -7.33 -13.77
N ASP A 35 -2.48 -8.50 -14.39
CA ASP A 35 -1.34 -8.79 -15.24
C ASP A 35 -1.51 -8.19 -16.65
N VAL A 36 -0.37 -7.92 -17.26
CA VAL A 36 -0.25 -7.41 -18.63
C VAL A 36 0.53 -8.45 -19.44
N SER A 37 0.14 -8.71 -20.70
CA SER A 37 0.76 -9.77 -21.51
C SER A 37 1.00 -9.36 -22.96
N SER A 38 2.02 -9.97 -23.58
CA SER A 38 2.23 -9.90 -25.03
C SER A 38 1.64 -11.14 -25.70
N PRO A 39 0.82 -10.98 -26.76
CA PRO A 39 0.05 -12.09 -27.33
C PRO A 39 0.79 -12.86 -28.44
N GLY A 40 2.13 -12.96 -28.41
CA GLY A 40 2.92 -13.53 -29.51
C GLY A 40 2.44 -14.91 -30.01
N LEU A 41 2.22 -15.86 -29.09
CA LEU A 41 1.71 -17.20 -29.45
C LEU A 41 0.25 -17.18 -29.95
N ALA A 42 -0.59 -16.30 -29.41
CA ALA A 42 -1.97 -16.17 -29.84
C ALA A 42 -2.05 -15.61 -31.27
N LEU A 43 -1.20 -14.65 -31.60
CA LEU A 43 -1.05 -14.13 -32.97
C LEU A 43 -0.45 -15.17 -33.93
N ALA A 44 0.33 -16.13 -33.43
CA ALA A 44 0.81 -17.27 -34.21
C ALA A 44 -0.21 -18.43 -34.34
N GLY A 45 -1.44 -18.27 -33.80
CA GLY A 45 -2.53 -19.23 -33.92
C GLY A 45 -2.70 -20.19 -32.74
N TYR A 46 -1.83 -20.14 -31.72
CA TYR A 46 -2.00 -20.93 -30.50
C TYR A 46 -2.84 -20.18 -29.46
N VAL A 47 -4.15 -20.41 -29.48
CA VAL A 47 -5.11 -19.72 -28.59
C VAL A 47 -5.51 -20.51 -27.33
N GLY A 48 -5.10 -21.78 -27.21
CA GLY A 48 -5.56 -22.68 -26.14
C GLY A 48 -5.25 -22.21 -24.70
N ARG A 49 -4.25 -21.32 -24.52
CA ARG A 49 -3.92 -20.68 -23.24
C ARG A 49 -3.85 -19.15 -23.33
N PHE A 50 -4.58 -18.57 -24.28
CA PHE A 50 -4.57 -17.13 -24.46
C PHE A 50 -5.27 -16.41 -23.30
N THR A 51 -4.51 -15.61 -22.55
CA THR A 51 -5.01 -14.85 -21.40
C THR A 51 -5.65 -13.55 -21.85
N ALA A 52 -6.77 -13.65 -22.57
CA ALA A 52 -7.42 -12.52 -23.24
C ALA A 52 -7.89 -11.39 -22.32
N GLN A 53 -8.30 -11.73 -21.09
CA GLN A 53 -8.79 -10.78 -20.09
C GLN A 53 -7.69 -9.82 -19.57
N ARG A 54 -6.42 -10.07 -19.92
CA ARG A 54 -5.30 -9.19 -19.58
C ARG A 54 -5.21 -8.03 -20.56
N VAL A 55 -4.66 -6.92 -20.08
CA VAL A 55 -4.18 -5.84 -20.97
C VAL A 55 -3.13 -6.42 -21.92
N GLN A 56 -3.30 -6.19 -23.22
CA GLN A 56 -2.40 -6.73 -24.23
C GLN A 56 -1.38 -5.69 -24.70
N VAL A 57 -0.15 -6.12 -24.97
CA VAL A 57 0.94 -5.24 -25.42
C VAL A 57 1.58 -5.81 -26.68
N LEU A 58 1.55 -5.04 -27.76
CA LEU A 58 2.29 -5.29 -28.99
C LEU A 58 3.62 -4.54 -28.95
N GLY A 59 4.70 -5.31 -28.96
CA GLY A 59 6.05 -4.82 -29.18
C GLY A 59 6.45 -4.92 -30.64
N GLU A 60 7.75 -4.76 -30.84
CA GLU A 60 8.37 -4.91 -32.16
C GLU A 60 8.17 -6.33 -32.71
N THR A 61 8.33 -7.36 -31.88
CA THR A 61 8.16 -8.75 -32.31
C THR A 61 6.77 -9.01 -32.89
N GLU A 62 5.70 -8.58 -32.21
CA GLU A 62 4.34 -8.78 -32.68
C GLU A 62 4.03 -7.96 -33.94
N ILE A 63 4.42 -6.68 -33.97
CA ILE A 63 4.16 -5.78 -35.12
C ILE A 63 4.95 -6.23 -36.36
N THR A 64 6.23 -6.61 -36.20
CA THR A 64 7.05 -7.12 -37.29
C THR A 64 6.49 -8.44 -37.80
N TYR A 65 6.12 -9.38 -36.93
CA TYR A 65 5.46 -10.63 -37.34
C TYR A 65 4.21 -10.35 -38.16
N LEU A 66 3.28 -9.52 -37.66
CA LEU A 66 2.07 -9.17 -38.40
C LEU A 66 2.38 -8.50 -39.74
N SER A 67 3.42 -7.67 -39.82
CA SER A 67 3.84 -7.01 -41.06
C SER A 67 4.37 -7.99 -42.11
N THR A 68 4.85 -9.19 -41.72
CA THR A 68 5.31 -10.22 -42.68
C THR A 68 4.19 -11.00 -43.36
N LEU A 69 2.97 -10.92 -42.82
CA LEU A 69 1.83 -11.68 -43.32
C LEU A 69 1.13 -10.96 -44.49
N SER A 70 0.47 -11.74 -45.34
CA SER A 70 -0.45 -11.18 -46.34
C SER A 70 -1.62 -10.48 -45.63
N GLU A 71 -2.23 -9.51 -46.30
CA GLU A 71 -3.35 -8.75 -45.73
C GLU A 71 -4.53 -9.65 -45.32
N ALA A 72 -4.84 -10.66 -46.13
CA ALA A 72 -5.89 -11.63 -45.83
C ALA A 72 -5.59 -12.45 -44.57
N GLU A 73 -4.36 -12.96 -44.43
CA GLU A 73 -3.95 -13.76 -43.27
C GLU A 73 -3.86 -12.91 -42.00
N ARG A 74 -3.29 -11.71 -42.11
CA ARG A 74 -3.26 -10.72 -41.02
C ARG A 74 -4.66 -10.35 -40.55
N GLY A 75 -5.58 -10.10 -41.49
CA GLY A 75 -6.98 -9.80 -41.18
C GLY A 75 -7.66 -10.95 -40.43
N ARG A 76 -7.46 -12.20 -40.86
CA ARG A 76 -7.99 -13.40 -40.21
C ARG A 76 -7.49 -13.54 -38.76
N ILE A 77 -6.18 -13.38 -38.54
CA ILE A 77 -5.55 -13.48 -37.21
C ILE A 77 -6.04 -12.37 -36.29
N LEU A 78 -6.06 -11.12 -36.77
CA LEU A 78 -6.52 -9.99 -35.97
C LEU A 78 -8.03 -10.10 -35.65
N ALA A 79 -8.85 -10.58 -36.57
CA ALA A 79 -10.26 -10.82 -36.32
C ALA A 79 -10.48 -11.88 -35.23
N GLN A 80 -9.69 -12.97 -35.26
CA GLN A 80 -9.69 -13.95 -34.18
C GLN A 80 -9.20 -13.33 -32.85
N PHE A 81 -8.13 -12.55 -32.88
CA PHE A 81 -7.57 -11.89 -31.69
C PHE A 81 -8.60 -10.96 -31.02
N PHE A 82 -9.28 -10.11 -31.78
CA PHE A 82 -10.30 -9.19 -31.26
C PHE A 82 -11.66 -9.86 -30.98
N SER A 83 -11.87 -11.12 -31.35
CA SER A 83 -13.04 -11.89 -30.94
C SER A 83 -13.03 -12.26 -29.45
N PHE A 84 -11.86 -12.21 -28.81
CA PHE A 84 -11.69 -12.44 -27.38
C PHE A 84 -11.98 -11.17 -26.56
N PRO A 85 -12.31 -11.29 -25.26
CA PRO A 85 -12.66 -10.16 -24.41
C PRO A 85 -11.44 -9.35 -23.95
N ILE A 86 -10.69 -8.76 -24.90
CA ILE A 86 -9.51 -7.95 -24.61
C ILE A 86 -9.94 -6.63 -23.99
N PRO A 87 -9.45 -6.24 -22.80
CA PRO A 87 -9.83 -4.97 -22.19
C PRO A 87 -9.31 -3.78 -23.00
N CYS A 88 -8.02 -3.77 -23.31
CA CYS A 88 -7.36 -2.76 -24.15
C CYS A 88 -6.03 -3.28 -24.72
N LEU A 89 -5.54 -2.58 -25.74
CA LEU A 89 -4.30 -2.91 -26.45
C LEU A 89 -3.31 -1.75 -26.40
N PHE A 90 -2.06 -2.02 -26.02
CA PHE A 90 -0.96 -1.07 -26.10
C PHE A 90 -0.05 -1.41 -27.27
N ILE A 91 0.37 -0.39 -28.04
CA ILE A 91 1.43 -0.46 -29.04
C ILE A 91 2.62 0.34 -28.50
N THR A 92 3.79 -0.30 -28.44
CA THR A 92 4.99 0.29 -27.82
C THR A 92 6.00 0.76 -28.85
N LYS A 93 7.07 1.45 -28.41
CA LYS A 93 8.14 2.01 -29.24
C LYS A 93 7.67 2.99 -30.32
N GLY A 94 6.47 3.56 -30.17
CA GLY A 94 5.89 4.46 -31.17
C GLY A 94 5.60 3.79 -32.51
N LEU A 95 5.50 2.45 -32.54
CA LEU A 95 5.24 1.71 -33.77
C LEU A 95 3.87 2.07 -34.34
N GLU A 96 3.79 2.04 -35.67
CA GLU A 96 2.53 2.21 -36.40
C GLU A 96 1.69 0.93 -36.33
N ALA A 97 0.37 1.09 -36.26
CA ALA A 97 -0.56 -0.02 -36.29
C ALA A 97 -0.66 -0.58 -37.72
N VAL A 98 -0.57 -1.91 -37.85
CA VAL A 98 -0.71 -2.60 -39.15
C VAL A 98 -2.17 -2.60 -39.62
N THR A 99 -2.46 -2.35 -40.89
CA THR A 99 -3.83 -2.46 -41.44
C THR A 99 -4.28 -3.93 -41.49
N PRO A 100 -5.47 -4.35 -41.01
CA PRO A 100 -6.61 -3.53 -40.56
C PRO A 100 -6.80 -3.53 -39.03
N LEU A 101 -5.73 -3.46 -38.23
CA LEU A 101 -5.78 -3.55 -36.76
C LEU A 101 -6.71 -2.52 -36.13
N LEU A 102 -6.61 -1.26 -36.52
CA LEU A 102 -7.42 -0.19 -35.93
C LEU A 102 -8.91 -0.34 -36.28
N ASP A 103 -9.23 -0.80 -37.49
CA ASP A 103 -10.61 -1.02 -37.92
C ASP A 103 -11.26 -2.18 -37.16
N LEU A 104 -10.53 -3.29 -37.01
CA LEU A 104 -11.00 -4.45 -36.25
C LEU A 104 -11.11 -4.15 -34.74
N ALA A 105 -10.17 -3.39 -34.19
CA ALA A 105 -10.23 -2.93 -32.80
C ALA A 105 -11.45 -2.03 -32.58
N ALA A 106 -11.73 -1.12 -33.50
CA ALA A 106 -12.90 -0.25 -33.44
C ALA A 106 -14.21 -1.05 -33.51
N ALA A 107 -14.31 -2.02 -34.42
CA ALA A 107 -15.47 -2.92 -34.53
C ALA A 107 -15.70 -3.73 -33.23
N ALA A 108 -14.63 -4.18 -32.57
CA ALA A 108 -14.69 -4.87 -31.29
C ALA A 108 -14.80 -3.93 -30.06
N ARG A 109 -14.81 -2.61 -30.29
CA ARG A 109 -14.76 -1.56 -29.25
C ARG A 109 -13.58 -1.72 -28.28
N VAL A 110 -12.44 -2.22 -28.76
CA VAL A 110 -11.21 -2.35 -27.97
C VAL A 110 -10.36 -1.08 -28.16
N PRO A 111 -10.11 -0.30 -27.10
CA PRO A 111 -9.25 0.88 -27.19
C PRO A 111 -7.80 0.49 -27.45
N VAL A 112 -7.18 1.21 -28.39
CA VAL A 112 -5.76 1.04 -28.76
C VAL A 112 -4.99 2.28 -28.32
N LEU A 113 -3.91 2.06 -27.58
CA LEU A 113 -3.08 3.09 -26.97
C LEU A 113 -1.65 2.95 -27.48
N ARG A 114 -1.05 4.03 -27.96
CA ARG A 114 0.35 4.07 -28.37
C ARG A 114 1.21 4.72 -27.30
N SER A 115 2.37 4.15 -27.06
CA SER A 115 3.43 4.73 -26.24
C SER A 115 4.73 4.78 -27.03
N PRO A 116 5.48 5.90 -27.01
CA PRO A 116 6.81 5.96 -27.61
C PRO A 116 7.86 5.16 -26.82
N LEU A 117 7.54 4.71 -25.61
CA LEU A 117 8.49 4.04 -24.72
C LEU A 117 8.76 2.59 -25.16
N LYS A 118 9.95 2.08 -24.82
CA LYS A 118 10.32 0.67 -25.03
C LYS A 118 9.35 -0.26 -24.31
N THR A 119 9.11 -1.46 -24.86
CA THR A 119 8.18 -2.44 -24.28
C THR A 119 8.48 -2.77 -22.81
N ALA A 120 9.75 -3.02 -22.47
CA ALA A 120 10.17 -3.26 -21.09
C ALA A 120 9.88 -2.06 -20.15
N GLU A 121 9.99 -0.84 -20.67
CA GLU A 121 9.69 0.37 -19.93
C GLU A 121 8.20 0.54 -19.66
N VAL A 122 7.37 0.21 -20.64
CA VAL A 122 5.90 0.16 -20.47
C VAL A 122 5.53 -0.83 -19.37
N TYR A 123 6.06 -2.06 -19.43
CA TYR A 123 5.85 -3.08 -18.38
C TYR A 123 6.28 -2.58 -16.99
N ARG A 124 7.44 -1.94 -16.89
CA ARG A 124 7.98 -1.42 -15.63
C ARG A 124 7.11 -0.33 -15.01
N ARG A 125 6.46 0.51 -15.83
CA ARG A 125 5.62 1.62 -15.36
C ARG A 125 4.15 1.23 -15.17
N ILE A 126 3.61 0.31 -15.95
CA ILE A 126 2.22 -0.16 -15.81
C ILE A 126 2.04 -1.06 -14.58
N LYS A 127 3.02 -1.93 -14.30
CA LYS A 127 2.91 -2.96 -13.26
C LYS A 127 2.58 -2.37 -11.87
N PRO A 128 3.29 -1.35 -11.35
CA PRO A 128 2.95 -0.77 -10.05
C PRO A 128 1.54 -0.15 -9.99
N VAL A 129 1.06 0.39 -11.11
CA VAL A 129 -0.28 0.99 -11.19
C VAL A 129 -1.35 -0.09 -11.18
N MET A 130 -1.15 -1.18 -11.91
CA MET A 130 -2.05 -2.33 -11.86
C MET A 130 -2.05 -2.97 -10.46
N GLU A 131 -0.88 -3.15 -9.84
CA GLU A 131 -0.78 -3.64 -8.47
C GLU A 131 -1.53 -2.76 -7.47
N GLU A 132 -1.46 -1.43 -7.60
CA GLU A 132 -2.22 -0.51 -6.74
C GLU A 132 -3.73 -0.58 -7.02
N LEU A 133 -4.15 -0.60 -8.29
CA LEU A 133 -5.56 -0.60 -8.67
C LEU A 133 -6.29 -1.88 -8.22
N PHE A 134 -5.57 -3.00 -8.17
CA PHE A 134 -6.10 -4.31 -7.74
C PHE A 134 -5.68 -4.68 -6.31
N ALA A 135 -4.98 -3.80 -5.59
CA ALA A 135 -4.57 -4.03 -4.22
C ALA A 135 -5.82 -4.27 -3.35
N PRO A 136 -5.87 -5.36 -2.56
CA PRO A 136 -6.89 -5.52 -1.52
C PRO A 136 -6.88 -4.28 -0.63
N SER A 137 -8.05 -3.68 -0.43
CA SER A 137 -8.21 -2.49 0.37
C SER A 137 -9.35 -2.62 1.37
N SER A 138 -9.25 -1.87 2.46
CA SER A 138 -10.28 -1.73 3.48
C SER A 138 -10.23 -0.32 4.06
N THR A 139 -11.35 0.15 4.59
CA THR A 139 -11.42 1.43 5.29
C THR A 139 -11.55 1.15 6.78
N MET A 140 -10.70 1.80 7.58
CA MET A 140 -10.67 1.64 9.03
C MET A 140 -10.95 2.98 9.70
N HIS A 141 -11.65 2.93 10.84
CA HIS A 141 -11.79 4.10 11.71
C HIS A 141 -10.54 4.25 12.58
N GLY A 142 -9.94 5.43 12.57
CA GLY A 142 -8.68 5.70 13.25
C GLY A 142 -7.96 6.91 12.70
N SER A 143 -6.79 7.19 13.26
CA SER A 143 -5.94 8.28 12.80
C SER A 143 -4.55 7.71 12.46
N LEU A 144 -3.93 8.16 11.38
CA LEU A 144 -2.62 7.70 10.94
C LEU A 144 -1.63 8.86 10.94
N ALA A 145 -0.50 8.68 11.63
CA ALA A 145 0.57 9.67 11.70
C ALA A 145 1.94 9.07 11.34
N ASP A 146 2.81 9.91 10.75
CA ASP A 146 4.23 9.63 10.49
C ASP A 146 5.06 10.23 11.64
N VAL A 147 5.47 9.39 12.59
CA VAL A 147 6.20 9.76 13.81
C VAL A 147 7.64 9.26 13.69
N PHE A 148 8.61 10.19 13.59
CA PHE A 148 10.02 9.87 13.31
C PHE A 148 10.26 8.92 12.12
N GLY A 149 9.37 8.92 11.13
CA GLY A 149 9.49 8.00 10.00
C GLY A 149 8.81 6.65 10.22
N VAL A 150 8.10 6.43 11.33
CA VAL A 150 7.28 5.24 11.61
C VAL A 150 5.81 5.61 11.48
N GLY A 151 5.04 4.84 10.71
CA GLY A 151 3.60 4.99 10.60
C GLY A 151 2.87 4.35 11.77
N LEU A 152 2.26 5.18 12.61
CA LEU A 152 1.44 4.77 13.74
C LEU A 152 -0.04 4.91 13.39
N LEU A 153 -0.76 3.78 13.34
CA LEU A 153 -2.21 3.74 13.20
C LEU A 153 -2.87 3.73 14.58
N PHE A 154 -3.48 4.84 14.96
CA PHE A 154 -4.22 4.99 16.20
C PHE A 154 -5.64 4.46 16.05
N THR A 155 -6.01 3.48 16.88
CA THR A 155 -7.35 2.89 16.95
C THR A 155 -7.91 3.06 18.36
N GLY A 156 -9.23 2.97 18.51
CA GLY A 156 -9.90 3.20 19.81
C GLY A 156 -11.29 3.78 19.64
N ALA A 157 -12.04 3.85 20.75
CA ALA A 157 -13.40 4.37 20.77
C ALA A 157 -13.50 5.80 20.19
N SER A 158 -14.68 6.19 19.73
CA SER A 158 -14.92 7.56 19.27
C SER A 158 -14.79 8.54 20.44
N GLY A 159 -14.12 9.67 20.22
CA GLY A 159 -13.91 10.69 21.26
C GLY A 159 -12.85 10.33 22.31
N ILE A 160 -12.12 9.22 22.15
CA ILE A 160 -11.07 8.79 23.08
C ILE A 160 -9.80 9.68 23.02
N GLY A 161 -9.69 10.62 22.08
CA GLY A 161 -8.52 11.50 21.95
C GLY A 161 -7.54 11.15 20.81
N LYS A 162 -7.98 10.39 19.80
CA LYS A 162 -7.11 10.01 18.65
C LYS A 162 -6.66 11.25 17.86
N SER A 163 -7.62 12.07 17.44
CA SER A 163 -7.37 13.28 16.64
C SER A 163 -6.54 14.29 17.41
N GLU A 164 -6.83 14.49 18.70
CA GLU A 164 -6.09 15.37 19.60
C GLU A 164 -4.63 14.91 19.78
N CYS A 165 -4.40 13.60 19.97
CA CYS A 165 -3.04 13.07 20.05
C CYS A 165 -2.26 13.27 18.74
N VAL A 166 -2.91 13.09 17.58
CA VAL A 166 -2.26 13.33 16.28
C VAL A 166 -2.00 14.81 16.05
N LEU A 167 -2.88 15.70 16.50
CA LEU A 167 -2.67 17.14 16.43
C LEU A 167 -1.46 17.57 17.28
N ASP A 168 -1.34 17.08 18.51
CA ASP A 168 -0.17 17.32 19.36
C ASP A 168 1.13 16.81 18.71
N LEU A 169 1.08 15.63 18.06
CA LEU A 169 2.22 15.09 17.32
C LEU A 169 2.60 16.04 16.15
N VAL A 170 1.62 16.57 15.43
CA VAL A 170 1.87 17.53 14.35
C VAL A 170 2.52 18.81 14.88
N GLU A 171 2.06 19.34 16.02
CA GLU A 171 2.67 20.51 16.66
C GLU A 171 4.14 20.26 17.01
N ARG A 172 4.48 19.02 17.41
CA ARG A 172 5.86 18.57 17.66
C ARG A 172 6.70 18.28 16.41
N GLY A 173 6.15 18.49 15.21
CA GLY A 173 6.86 18.36 13.94
C GLY A 173 6.69 17.02 13.23
N HIS A 174 5.81 16.14 13.74
CA HIS A 174 5.39 14.92 13.03
C HIS A 174 4.35 15.25 11.96
N ARG A 175 3.87 14.24 11.23
CA ARG A 175 2.98 14.47 10.08
C ARG A 175 1.68 13.70 10.17
N LEU A 176 0.57 14.40 9.94
CA LEU A 176 -0.73 13.79 9.71
C LEU A 176 -0.74 13.09 8.35
N VAL A 177 -1.21 11.84 8.32
CA VAL A 177 -1.46 11.09 7.09
C VAL A 177 -2.97 11.03 6.80
N ALA A 178 -3.75 10.72 7.83
CA ALA A 178 -5.20 10.61 7.77
C ALA A 178 -5.80 10.77 9.17
N ASP A 179 -7.01 11.31 9.27
CA ASP A 179 -7.79 11.34 10.51
C ASP A 179 -9.20 10.81 10.27
N ASP A 180 -9.80 10.23 11.31
CA ASP A 180 -11.10 9.55 11.32
C ASP A 180 -11.22 8.31 10.40
N LEU A 181 -11.02 8.44 9.09
CA LEU A 181 -11.07 7.34 8.13
C LEU A 181 -9.73 7.12 7.43
N VAL A 182 -9.16 5.94 7.64
CA VAL A 182 -7.91 5.50 7.02
C VAL A 182 -8.21 4.44 5.96
N ILE A 183 -7.94 4.76 4.70
CA ILE A 183 -7.97 3.78 3.61
C ILE A 183 -6.66 3.00 3.67
N CYS A 184 -6.75 1.72 3.99
CA CYS A 184 -5.63 0.80 4.04
C CYS A 184 -5.64 -0.08 2.79
N PHE A 185 -4.47 -0.34 2.22
CA PHE A 185 -4.32 -1.30 1.12
C PHE A 185 -3.03 -2.07 1.25
N ARG A 186 -3.06 -3.34 0.85
CA ARG A 186 -1.88 -4.21 0.86
C ARG A 186 -1.11 -4.04 -0.44
N ARG A 187 0.19 -3.73 -0.32
CA ARG A 187 1.13 -3.68 -1.44
C ARG A 187 2.11 -4.84 -1.33
N GLY A 188 2.20 -5.67 -2.36
CA GLY A 188 2.96 -6.91 -2.28
C GLY A 188 2.37 -7.87 -1.25
N ASN A 189 3.23 -8.56 -0.50
CA ASN A 189 2.79 -9.59 0.46
C ASN A 189 2.77 -9.08 1.92
N ASP A 190 3.59 -8.09 2.25
CA ASP A 190 3.98 -7.75 3.62
C ASP A 190 3.87 -6.25 3.96
N LEU A 191 3.52 -5.40 2.99
CA LEU A 191 3.40 -3.96 3.22
C LEU A 191 1.93 -3.55 3.30
N LEU A 192 1.55 -2.97 4.43
CA LEU A 192 0.28 -2.27 4.58
C LEU A 192 0.53 -0.76 4.41
N ILE A 193 -0.16 -0.13 3.47
CA ILE A 193 -0.10 1.32 3.26
C ILE A 193 -1.44 1.94 3.67
N GLY A 194 -1.38 3.04 4.42
CA GLY A 194 -2.54 3.85 4.78
C GLY A 194 -2.49 5.24 4.13
N ARG A 195 -3.67 5.75 3.78
CA ARG A 195 -3.88 7.12 3.28
C ARG A 195 -5.25 7.67 3.70
N GLY A 196 -5.39 8.99 3.71
CA GLY A 196 -6.68 9.64 3.94
C GLY A 196 -7.62 9.51 2.74
N HIS A 197 -8.93 9.65 2.99
CA HIS A 197 -9.92 9.74 1.93
C HIS A 197 -9.73 11.02 1.08
N GLU A 198 -10.00 10.96 -0.23
CA GLU A 198 -9.72 12.07 -1.17
C GLU A 198 -10.45 13.37 -0.84
N LEU A 199 -11.56 13.28 -0.10
CA LEU A 199 -12.36 14.41 0.38
C LEU A 199 -11.85 14.97 1.73
N GLN A 200 -11.45 14.10 2.66
CA GLN A 200 -10.97 14.51 3.99
C GLN A 200 -9.52 15.02 3.92
N ARG A 201 -8.64 14.39 3.14
CA ARG A 201 -7.22 14.75 2.93
C ARG A 201 -6.48 15.19 4.21
N HIS A 202 -6.42 16.50 4.45
CA HIS A 202 -5.67 17.15 5.53
C HIS A 202 -6.58 17.89 6.52
N PHE A 203 -7.89 17.69 6.38
CA PHE A 203 -8.88 18.20 7.31
C PHE A 203 -9.00 17.27 8.51
N MET A 204 -9.23 17.87 9.67
CA MET A 204 -9.40 17.19 10.94
C MET A 204 -10.54 17.90 11.70
N GLU A 205 -11.44 17.13 12.31
CA GLU A 205 -12.48 17.67 13.19
C GLU A 205 -11.98 17.67 14.64
N ILE A 206 -11.97 18.84 15.27
CA ILE A 206 -11.62 18.97 16.68
C ILE A 206 -12.85 19.40 17.47
N ARG A 207 -13.20 18.64 18.51
CA ARG A 207 -14.36 18.95 19.36
C ARG A 207 -14.19 20.31 20.03
N GLY A 208 -15.22 21.15 19.93
CA GLY A 208 -15.21 22.51 20.48
C GLY A 208 -14.50 23.56 19.60
N VAL A 209 -13.79 23.14 18.55
CA VAL A 209 -13.15 24.05 17.58
C VAL A 209 -13.82 23.97 16.20
N GLY A 210 -14.16 22.77 15.75
CA GLY A 210 -14.72 22.50 14.42
C GLY A 210 -13.70 21.90 13.46
N LEU A 211 -14.00 21.96 12.17
CA LEU A 211 -13.16 21.42 11.10
C LEU A 211 -11.98 22.35 10.81
N ILE A 212 -10.76 21.84 10.87
CA ILE A 212 -9.52 22.58 10.60
C ILE A 212 -8.75 21.96 9.43
N ASP A 213 -8.01 22.78 8.67
CA ASP A 213 -7.04 22.29 7.67
C ASP A 213 -5.63 22.32 8.24
N VAL A 214 -5.11 21.13 8.55
CA VAL A 214 -3.79 20.94 9.16
C VAL A 214 -2.67 21.43 8.24
N ARG A 215 -2.81 21.29 6.92
CA ARG A 215 -1.79 21.76 5.96
C ARG A 215 -1.72 23.28 5.95
N SER A 216 -2.86 23.95 6.02
CA SER A 216 -2.92 25.42 5.99
C SER A 216 -2.37 26.04 7.28
N ILE A 217 -2.60 25.39 8.43
CA ILE A 217 -2.15 25.89 9.74
C ILE A 217 -0.66 25.58 9.98
N PHE A 218 -0.22 24.34 9.75
CA PHE A 218 1.13 23.88 10.13
C PHE A 218 2.10 23.72 8.95
N GLY A 219 1.62 24.00 7.73
CA GLY A 219 2.39 23.98 6.50
C GLY A 219 2.54 22.60 5.86
N ILE A 220 3.15 22.56 4.67
CA ILE A 220 3.31 21.32 3.88
C ILE A 220 4.10 20.22 4.60
N ARG A 221 4.96 20.59 5.56
CA ARG A 221 5.77 19.65 6.33
C ARG A 221 4.95 18.78 7.29
N ALA A 222 3.78 19.27 7.70
CA ALA A 222 2.90 18.66 8.70
C ALA A 222 1.99 17.57 8.14
N VAL A 223 2.02 17.33 6.84
CA VAL A 223 1.13 16.37 6.18
C VAL A 223 1.88 15.39 5.29
N ARG A 224 1.30 14.21 5.12
CA ARG A 224 1.78 13.16 4.23
C ARG A 224 0.60 12.58 3.46
N GLN A 225 0.79 12.27 2.18
CA GLN A 225 -0.30 11.71 1.35
C GLN A 225 -0.60 10.25 1.69
N GLN A 226 0.45 9.48 1.98
CA GLN A 226 0.35 8.08 2.36
C GLN A 226 1.57 7.69 3.20
N LYS A 227 1.41 6.66 4.01
CA LYS A 227 2.47 6.13 4.87
C LYS A 227 2.28 4.63 5.04
N ARG A 228 3.37 3.88 5.13
CA ARG A 228 3.32 2.49 5.59
C ARG A 228 2.71 2.47 6.98
N ILE A 229 1.93 1.45 7.33
CA ILE A 229 1.50 1.24 8.70
C ILE A 229 2.49 0.23 9.29
N GLU A 230 3.22 0.65 10.31
CA GLU A 230 4.24 -0.17 10.96
C GLU A 230 3.82 -0.62 12.36
N VAL A 231 3.01 0.17 13.07
CA VAL A 231 2.52 -0.16 14.41
C VAL A 231 1.06 0.28 14.57
N VAL A 232 0.24 -0.57 15.18
CA VAL A 232 -1.12 -0.23 15.60
C VAL A 232 -1.11 0.18 17.07
N VAL A 233 -1.50 1.41 17.36
CA VAL A 233 -1.59 1.96 18.72
C VAL A 233 -3.07 1.97 19.13
N GLN A 234 -3.46 1.03 19.97
CA GLN A 234 -4.82 0.91 20.47
C GLN A 234 -4.97 1.76 21.74
N LEU A 235 -5.73 2.85 21.65
CA LEU A 235 -6.10 3.65 22.82
C LEU A 235 -7.28 2.98 23.54
N GLU A 236 -7.17 2.83 24.85
CA GLU A 236 -8.22 2.28 25.72
C GLU A 236 -8.36 3.13 26.98
N GLU A 237 -9.59 3.26 27.48
CA GLU A 237 -9.83 3.86 28.79
C GLU A 237 -9.24 2.95 29.88
N TRP A 238 -8.62 3.58 30.88
CA TRP A 238 -8.15 2.82 32.03
C TRP A 238 -9.33 2.29 32.85
N SER A 239 -9.27 1.01 33.20
CA SER A 239 -10.18 0.41 34.17
C SER A 239 -9.40 -0.42 35.18
N GLU A 240 -9.86 -0.47 36.44
CA GLU A 240 -9.28 -1.30 37.49
C GLU A 240 -9.29 -2.80 37.16
N ARG A 241 -10.12 -3.21 36.19
CA ARG A 241 -10.26 -4.59 35.72
C ARG A 241 -9.38 -4.90 34.51
N ALA A 242 -8.66 -3.91 33.96
CA ALA A 242 -7.81 -4.13 32.81
C ALA A 242 -6.60 -5.02 33.20
N PRO A 243 -6.29 -6.07 32.41
CA PRO A 243 -5.09 -6.86 32.64
C PRO A 243 -3.87 -5.96 32.46
N VAL A 244 -3.13 -5.70 33.53
CA VAL A 244 -1.90 -4.91 33.47
C VAL A 244 -0.78 -5.84 32.99
N GLU A 245 -0.48 -5.82 31.69
CA GLU A 245 0.77 -6.40 31.18
C GLU A 245 1.95 -5.53 31.65
N ARG A 246 2.69 -6.01 32.65
CA ARG A 246 3.75 -5.25 33.32
C ARG A 246 5.15 -5.43 32.70
N THR A 247 5.33 -6.41 31.83
CA THR A 247 6.66 -6.86 31.41
C THR A 247 7.03 -6.46 29.97
N GLY A 248 6.04 -6.24 29.09
CA GLY A 248 6.27 -5.92 27.67
C GLY A 248 7.05 -7.01 26.91
N LEU A 249 7.09 -8.23 27.46
CA LEU A 249 7.88 -9.35 26.95
C LEU A 249 7.20 -10.07 25.79
N ASP A 250 5.86 -10.11 25.76
CA ASP A 250 5.09 -10.71 24.69
C ASP A 250 4.62 -9.63 23.69
N PRO A 251 5.09 -9.65 22.43
CA PRO A 251 4.61 -8.72 21.43
C PRO A 251 3.16 -9.07 21.05
N GLN A 252 2.23 -8.15 21.29
CA GLN A 252 0.89 -8.28 20.73
C GLN A 252 0.96 -8.03 19.22
N ILE A 253 0.28 -8.87 18.44
CA ILE A 253 0.20 -8.77 16.98
C ILE A 253 -1.26 -8.63 16.59
N THR A 254 -1.52 -7.83 15.56
CA THR A 254 -2.82 -7.72 14.90
C THR A 254 -2.65 -7.92 13.40
N THR A 255 -3.70 -8.36 12.72
CA THR A 255 -3.66 -8.64 11.28
C THR A 255 -4.63 -7.73 10.55
N ILE A 256 -4.13 -6.99 9.56
CA ILE A 256 -4.95 -6.13 8.69
C ILE A 256 -4.66 -6.49 7.24
N LEU A 257 -5.70 -6.88 6.48
CA LEU A 257 -5.56 -7.34 5.08
C LEU A 257 -4.54 -8.49 4.90
N GLY A 258 -4.39 -9.33 5.92
CA GLY A 258 -3.42 -10.43 5.94
C GLY A 258 -1.97 -10.03 6.24
N VAL A 259 -1.72 -8.77 6.60
CA VAL A 259 -0.40 -8.28 7.07
C VAL A 259 -0.40 -8.25 8.59
N GLU A 260 0.56 -8.94 9.20
CA GLU A 260 0.79 -8.93 10.65
C GLU A 260 1.54 -7.66 11.06
N LEU A 261 1.03 -6.99 12.09
CA LEU A 261 1.55 -5.73 12.61
C LEU A 261 1.66 -5.79 14.13
N PRO A 262 2.72 -5.23 14.73
CA PRO A 262 2.78 -5.06 16.17
C PRO A 262 1.64 -4.15 16.63
N LYS A 263 0.95 -4.58 17.68
CA LYS A 263 -0.10 -3.83 18.37
C LYS A 263 0.42 -3.42 19.74
N ILE A 264 0.17 -2.18 20.12
CA ILE A 264 0.48 -1.67 21.46
C ILE A 264 -0.77 -1.02 22.01
N THR A 265 -1.25 -1.51 23.16
CA THR A 265 -2.38 -0.90 23.87
C THR A 265 -1.87 0.17 24.83
N VAL A 266 -2.39 1.38 24.70
CA VAL A 266 -2.07 2.53 25.57
C VAL A 266 -3.31 2.91 26.36
N TYR A 267 -3.23 2.71 27.68
CA TYR A 267 -4.30 3.08 28.61
C TYR A 267 -4.26 4.57 28.95
N LEU A 268 -5.40 5.23 28.77
CA LEU A 268 -5.61 6.63 29.11
C LEU A 268 -5.87 6.79 30.61
N ASN A 269 -4.89 7.34 31.32
CA ASN A 269 -5.04 7.76 32.71
C ASN A 269 -4.84 9.28 32.78
N PRO A 270 -5.55 9.99 33.67
CA PRO A 270 -5.30 11.41 33.90
C PRO A 270 -3.81 11.69 34.15
N GLY A 271 -3.24 12.66 33.43
CA GLY A 271 -1.83 13.05 33.53
C GLY A 271 -0.86 12.29 32.63
N LYS A 272 -1.27 11.22 31.94
CA LYS A 272 -0.43 10.59 30.90
C LYS A 272 -0.42 11.43 29.63
N ASN A 273 0.76 11.78 29.15
CA ASN A 273 0.93 12.40 27.85
C ASN A 273 1.05 11.31 26.77
N ILE A 274 -0.05 11.06 26.05
CA ILE A 274 -0.12 10.02 25.02
C ILE A 274 0.82 10.32 23.86
N THR A 275 0.98 11.59 23.52
CA THR A 275 1.89 12.07 22.48
C THR A 275 3.34 11.65 22.75
N VAL A 276 3.83 11.79 23.99
CA VAL A 276 5.17 11.31 24.39
C VAL A 276 5.25 9.78 24.30
N ILE A 277 4.20 9.07 24.74
CA ILE A 277 4.18 7.60 24.66
C ILE A 277 4.25 7.14 23.20
N SER A 278 3.54 7.80 22.29
CA SER A 278 3.57 7.53 20.85
C SER A 278 4.96 7.73 20.25
N GLU A 279 5.67 8.80 20.65
CA GLU A 279 7.07 9.02 20.26
C GLU A 279 7.99 7.89 20.76
N VAL A 280 7.82 7.45 22.01
CA VAL A 280 8.56 6.33 22.58
C VAL A 280 8.25 5.02 21.85
N ILE A 281 7.00 4.79 21.47
CA ILE A 281 6.59 3.63 20.66
C ILE A 281 7.32 3.62 19.32
N ALA A 282 7.35 4.76 18.62
CA ALA A 282 8.05 4.88 17.34
C ALA A 282 9.57 4.64 17.50
N MET A 283 10.20 5.25 18.51
CA MET A 283 11.63 5.04 18.78
C MET A 283 11.94 3.58 19.15
N ASN A 284 11.11 2.94 19.98
CA ASN A 284 11.29 1.53 20.34
C ASN A 284 11.09 0.60 19.13
N HIS A 285 10.16 0.93 18.22
CA HIS A 285 10.02 0.22 16.95
C HIS A 285 11.28 0.34 16.10
N LEU A 286 11.88 1.53 16.00
CA LEU A 286 13.14 1.74 15.30
C LEU A 286 14.28 0.93 15.93
N LEU A 287 14.42 0.92 17.27
CA LEU A 287 15.43 0.11 17.96
C LEU A 287 15.31 -1.37 17.61
N ARG A 288 14.08 -1.93 17.68
CA ARG A 288 13.82 -3.32 17.30
C ARG A 288 14.17 -3.59 15.83
N TYR A 289 13.88 -2.65 14.95
CA TYR A 289 14.26 -2.74 13.54
C TYR A 289 15.79 -2.75 13.34
N TYR A 290 16.55 -2.03 14.17
CA TYR A 290 18.01 -2.07 14.21
C TYR A 290 18.59 -3.30 14.94
N GLY A 291 17.75 -4.21 15.43
CA GLY A 291 18.16 -5.43 16.12
C GLY A 291 18.37 -5.26 17.63
N GLU A 292 18.01 -4.12 18.20
CA GLU A 292 18.08 -3.86 19.64
C GLU A 292 16.73 -4.10 20.31
N ASN A 293 16.68 -5.00 21.29
CA ASN A 293 15.50 -5.23 22.13
C ASN A 293 15.78 -4.85 23.58
N PRO A 294 15.42 -3.63 24.03
CA PRO A 294 15.71 -3.17 25.39
C PRO A 294 15.13 -4.05 26.49
N ALA A 295 13.93 -4.63 26.27
CA ALA A 295 13.29 -5.50 27.25
C ALA A 295 14.07 -6.82 27.42
N GLU A 296 14.53 -7.40 26.32
CA GLU A 296 15.35 -8.60 26.34
C GLU A 296 16.73 -8.33 26.94
N ALA A 297 17.38 -7.23 26.56
CA ALA A 297 18.66 -6.81 27.14
C ALA A 297 18.55 -6.58 28.65
N PHE A 298 17.45 -5.99 29.13
CA PHE A 298 17.18 -5.83 30.55
C PHE A 298 16.94 -7.18 31.24
N ASN A 299 16.13 -8.06 30.64
CA ASN A 299 15.86 -9.39 31.18
C ASN A 299 17.15 -10.22 31.30
N GLN A 300 18.02 -10.19 30.28
CA GLN A 300 19.33 -10.84 30.31
C GLN A 300 20.20 -10.30 31.45
N ARG A 301 20.23 -8.98 31.67
CA ARG A 301 20.96 -8.36 32.79
C ARG A 301 20.39 -8.77 34.16
N LEU A 302 19.07 -8.85 34.28
CA LEU A 302 18.40 -9.24 35.52
C LEU A 302 18.69 -10.70 35.86
N MET A 303 18.57 -11.59 34.86
CA MET A 303 18.90 -13.01 34.98
C MET A 303 20.39 -13.23 35.29
N GLY A 304 21.29 -12.42 34.73
CA GLY A 304 22.71 -12.42 35.09
C GLY A 304 22.91 -12.13 36.58
N ARG A 305 22.37 -11.01 37.08
CA ARG A 305 22.49 -10.65 38.51
C ARG A 305 21.88 -11.66 39.46
N MET A 306 20.75 -12.29 39.08
CA MET A 306 20.15 -13.35 39.90
C MET A 306 21.02 -14.60 39.96
N ARG A 307 21.66 -14.99 38.85
CA ARG A 307 22.60 -16.12 38.82
C ARG A 307 23.82 -15.85 39.68
N ASP A 308 24.37 -14.64 39.62
CA ASP A 308 25.53 -14.22 40.41
C ASP A 308 25.20 -14.22 41.92
N ALA A 309 24.07 -13.62 42.31
CA ALA A 309 23.61 -13.62 43.70
C ALA A 309 23.36 -15.04 44.27
N THR A 310 22.87 -15.96 43.43
CA THR A 310 22.65 -17.37 43.84
C THR A 310 23.97 -18.13 43.99
N ARG A 311 25.02 -17.73 43.25
CA ARG A 311 26.36 -18.30 43.32
C ARG A 311 27.09 -17.83 44.58
N ASP A 312 26.96 -16.54 44.91
CA ASP A 312 27.53 -15.95 46.13
C ASP A 312 26.88 -16.53 47.40
N ALA A 313 25.55 -16.70 47.40
CA ALA A 313 24.84 -17.34 48.53
C ALA A 313 25.25 -18.80 48.74
N ARG A 314 25.51 -19.56 47.66
CA ARG A 314 26.02 -20.94 47.76
C ARG A 314 27.46 -20.98 48.26
N GLN A 315 28.32 -20.02 47.90
CA GLN A 315 29.69 -19.95 48.41
C GLN A 315 29.72 -19.60 49.90
N TYR A 316 28.82 -18.72 50.37
CA TYR A 316 28.67 -18.41 51.79
C TYR A 316 28.23 -19.64 52.61
N LEU A 317 27.23 -20.39 52.14
CA LEU A 317 26.73 -21.57 52.84
C LEU A 317 27.75 -22.73 52.92
N VAL A 318 28.70 -22.82 51.99
CA VAL A 318 29.77 -23.83 52.03
C VAL A 318 30.87 -23.45 53.04
N GLN A 319 31.04 -22.16 53.37
CA GLN A 319 32.02 -21.70 54.36
C GLN A 319 31.51 -21.80 55.81
N ASP A 320 30.20 -21.87 56.03
CA ASP A 320 29.61 -22.05 57.36
C ASP A 320 29.51 -23.54 57.79
N ASP A 321 29.78 -24.48 56.88
CA ASP A 321 29.78 -25.95 57.12
C ASP A 321 31.19 -26.54 57.35
N GLU A 322 32.25 -25.71 57.42
CA GLU A 322 33.63 -26.09 57.84
C GLU A 322 33.93 -25.64 59.28
#